data_AF-A0A7J9W6N7-F1
#
_entry.id   AF-A0A7J9W6N7-F1
#
_cell.length_a   1.000
_cell.length_b   1.000
_cell.length_c   1.000
_cell.angle_alpha   90.00
_cell.angle_beta   90.00
_cell.angle_gamma   90.00
#
_symmetry.space_group_name_H-M   'P 1'
#
loop_
_entity.id
_entity.type
_entity.pdbx_description
1 polymer ?
#
loop_
_entity_poly.entity_id
_entity_poly.type
_entity_poly.pdbx_seq_one_letter_code
_entity_poly.pdbx_strand_id
1 'polypeptide(L)'
;MSQEFLHAALRGTIAAMSMTGMRTFAGESGVLSQTPPQLVIGEGAPRMIAAVPAHRRHAVVELLHWGYGAGGGLAYRMLPAFVRRRAASGPLFGLALWAGFRLVIAPALGLRSERERSTGDTAALILDHLLYGLVLGEIRARPRT
;
A
#
# COMPACT_ATOMS: atom_id res chain seq x y z
N MET A 1 14.85 -17.12 11.96
CA MET A 1 13.87 -16.07 12.29
C MET A 1 14.06 -14.82 11.43
N SER A 2 15.25 -14.17 11.44
CA SER A 2 15.54 -12.96 10.65
C SER A 2 15.26 -13.09 9.14
N GLN A 3 15.64 -14.21 8.53
CA GLN A 3 15.43 -14.48 7.10
C GLN A 3 13.96 -14.47 6.67
N GLU A 4 13.05 -14.99 7.51
CA GLU A 4 11.62 -15.00 7.19
C GLU A 4 10.98 -13.62 7.30
N PHE A 5 11.46 -12.78 8.22
CA PHE A 5 11.01 -11.39 8.35
C PHE A 5 11.58 -10.52 7.23
N LEU A 6 12.84 -10.69 6.87
CA LEU A 6 13.44 -10.03 5.71
C LEU A 6 12.66 -10.37 4.43
N HIS A 7 12.34 -11.65 4.24
CA HIS A 7 11.54 -12.11 3.10
C HIS A 7 10.14 -11.50 3.09
N ALA A 8 9.50 -11.39 4.26
CA ALA A 8 8.19 -10.74 4.39
C ALA A 8 8.26 -9.24 4.08
N ALA A 9 9.31 -8.55 4.53
CA ALA A 9 9.53 -7.13 4.24
C ALA A 9 9.76 -6.91 2.73
N LEU A 10 10.66 -7.69 2.12
CA LEU A 10 10.95 -7.64 0.68
C LEU A 10 9.70 -7.89 -0.15
N ARG A 11 8.86 -8.86 0.24
CA ARG A 11 7.57 -9.10 -0.43
C ARG A 11 6.62 -7.92 -0.31
N GLY A 12 6.55 -7.31 0.87
CA GLY A 12 5.79 -6.10 1.08
C GLY A 12 6.26 -4.96 0.17
N THR A 13 7.57 -4.80 0.01
CA THR A 13 8.16 -3.85 -0.94
C THR A 13 7.76 -4.17 -2.38
N ILE A 14 7.93 -5.41 -2.84
CA ILE A 14 7.59 -5.85 -4.21
C ILE A 14 6.10 -5.63 -4.48
N ALA A 15 5.24 -6.01 -3.53
CA ALA A 15 3.80 -5.82 -3.64
C ALA A 15 3.44 -4.33 -3.80
N ALA A 16 4.07 -3.44 -3.02
CA ALA A 16 3.89 -2.01 -3.16
C ALA A 16 4.42 -1.46 -4.49
N MET A 17 5.56 -1.97 -4.99
CA MET A 17 6.07 -1.62 -6.32
C MET A 17 5.10 -2.05 -7.43
N SER A 18 4.42 -3.19 -7.28
CA SER A 18 3.37 -3.61 -8.22
C SER A 18 2.18 -2.65 -8.21
N MET A 19 1.80 -2.13 -7.04
CA MET A 19 0.79 -1.07 -6.94
C MET A 19 1.25 0.21 -7.64
N THR A 20 2.52 0.60 -7.52
CA THR A 20 3.07 1.75 -8.25
C THR A 20 2.82 1.63 -9.76
N GLY A 21 3.06 0.44 -10.33
CA GLY A 21 2.82 0.18 -11.75
C GLY A 21 1.35 0.35 -12.16
N MET A 22 0.43 -0.24 -11.39
CA MET A 22 -1.02 -0.10 -11.61
C MET A 22 -1.48 1.35 -11.48
N ARG A 23 -0.95 2.06 -10.49
CA ARG A 23 -1.28 3.47 -10.22
C ARG A 23 -0.79 4.40 -11.33
N THR A 24 0.42 4.18 -11.84
CA THR A 24 0.93 4.91 -13.00
C THR A 24 0.04 4.66 -14.22
N PHE A 25 -0.31 3.40 -14.50
CA PHE A 25 -1.22 3.07 -15.59
C PHE A 25 -2.58 3.77 -15.45
N ALA A 26 -3.20 3.69 -14.27
CA ALA A 26 -4.49 4.31 -13.99
C ALA A 26 -4.43 5.85 -14.01
N GLY A 27 -3.30 6.45 -13.62
CA GLY A 27 -3.07 7.89 -13.74
C GLY A 27 -2.95 8.34 -15.20
N GLU A 28 -2.11 7.64 -15.98
CA GLU A 28 -1.93 7.91 -17.42
C GLU A 28 -3.21 7.64 -18.23
N SER A 29 -4.07 6.71 -17.79
CA SER A 29 -5.38 6.45 -18.40
C SER A 29 -6.48 7.42 -17.93
N GLY A 30 -6.15 8.40 -17.08
CA GLY A 30 -7.11 9.39 -16.56
C GLY A 30 -8.12 8.86 -15.53
N VAL A 31 -7.88 7.66 -14.99
CA VAL A 31 -8.76 6.99 -14.00
C VAL A 31 -8.43 7.42 -12.56
N LEU A 32 -7.19 7.86 -12.29
CA LEU A 32 -6.75 8.32 -10.97
C LEU A 32 -6.17 9.74 -11.02
N SER A 33 -6.76 10.63 -10.22
CA SER A 33 -6.36 12.04 -10.15
C SER A 33 -5.16 12.28 -9.22
N GLN A 34 -5.22 11.73 -8.00
CA GLN A 34 -4.18 11.85 -6.97
C GLN A 34 -4.14 10.63 -6.06
N THR A 35 -2.97 10.38 -5.48
CA THR A 35 -2.66 9.11 -4.83
C THR A 35 -2.58 9.26 -3.31
N PRO A 36 -2.94 8.24 -2.51
CA PRO A 36 -2.97 8.37 -1.05
C PRO A 36 -1.65 8.85 -0.41
N PRO A 37 -0.46 8.38 -0.82
CA PRO A 37 0.81 8.88 -0.30
C PRO A 37 1.05 10.37 -0.59
N GLN A 38 0.58 10.87 -1.76
CA GLN A 38 0.66 12.29 -2.10
C GLN A 38 -0.24 13.12 -1.20
N LEU A 39 -1.46 12.64 -0.89
CA LEU A 39 -2.38 13.33 0.04
C LEU A 39 -1.84 13.40 1.46
N VAL A 40 -1.28 12.29 1.98
CA VAL A 40 -0.66 12.26 3.31
C VAL A 40 0.44 13.32 3.42
N ILE A 41 1.24 13.47 2.37
CA ILE A 41 2.36 14.40 2.35
C ILE A 41 1.92 15.84 2.08
N GLY A 42 0.92 16.05 1.22
CA GLY A 42 0.41 17.37 0.86
C GLY A 42 -0.49 18.01 1.92
N GLU A 43 -1.40 17.22 2.50
CA GLU A 43 -2.41 17.69 3.45
C GLU A 43 -2.11 17.29 4.88
N GLY A 44 -1.72 16.03 5.10
CA GLY A 44 -1.59 15.46 6.45
C GLY A 44 -0.29 15.80 7.18
N ALA A 45 0.82 15.91 6.44
CA ALA A 45 2.16 16.07 7.02
C ALA A 45 3.13 16.88 6.12
N PRO A 46 2.78 18.12 5.71
CA PRO A 46 3.59 18.92 4.79
C PRO A 46 5.02 19.19 5.29
N ARG A 47 5.22 19.22 6.61
CA ARG A 47 6.55 19.42 7.22
C ARG A 47 7.52 18.26 6.96
N MET A 48 7.03 17.04 6.73
CA MET A 48 7.90 15.87 6.49
C MET A 48 8.73 15.99 5.20
N ILE A 49 8.25 16.77 4.23
CA ILE A 49 8.91 16.96 2.94
C ILE A 49 9.34 18.41 2.70
N ALA A 50 9.22 19.29 3.70
CA ALA A 50 9.52 20.72 3.54
C ALA A 50 10.97 20.94 3.10
N ALA A 51 11.89 20.12 3.60
CA ALA A 51 13.31 20.13 3.24
C ALA A 51 13.63 19.39 1.91
N VAL A 52 12.66 18.69 1.32
CA VAL A 52 12.86 17.92 0.08
C VAL A 52 12.64 18.83 -1.15
N PRO A 53 13.64 18.95 -2.05
CA PRO A 53 13.49 19.71 -3.29
C PRO A 53 12.30 19.22 -4.12
N ALA A 54 11.56 20.14 -4.75
CA ALA A 54 10.33 19.83 -5.48
C ALA A 54 10.49 18.68 -6.49
N HIS A 55 11.60 18.68 -7.25
CA HIS A 55 11.92 17.64 -8.24
C HIS A 55 12.16 16.25 -7.64
N ARG A 56 12.40 16.13 -6.31
CA ARG A 56 12.61 14.84 -5.62
C ARG A 56 11.40 14.39 -4.82
N ARG A 57 10.40 15.24 -4.62
CA ARG A 57 9.25 14.93 -3.75
C ARG A 57 8.52 13.66 -4.20
N HIS A 58 8.31 13.50 -5.51
CA HIS A 58 7.68 12.29 -6.06
C HIS A 58 8.44 11.00 -5.70
N ALA A 59 9.77 10.99 -5.88
CA ALA A 59 10.59 9.84 -5.54
C ALA A 59 10.56 9.52 -4.03
N VAL A 60 10.56 10.55 -3.18
CA VAL A 60 10.47 10.36 -1.72
C VAL A 60 9.10 9.81 -1.32
N VAL A 61 8.01 10.32 -1.90
CA VAL A 61 6.65 9.81 -1.68
C VAL A 61 6.57 8.32 -2.04
N GLU A 62 7.17 7.93 -3.16
CA GLU A 62 7.16 6.55 -3.64
C GLU A 62 8.02 5.63 -2.75
N LEU A 63 9.19 6.11 -2.32
CA LEU A 63 10.04 5.38 -1.38
C LEU A 63 9.34 5.15 -0.04
N LEU A 64 8.63 6.16 0.47
CA LEU A 64 7.82 6.01 1.68
C LEU A 64 6.70 4.99 1.48
N HIS A 65 6.03 5.01 0.32
CA HIS A 65 5.01 4.03 -0.03
C HIS A 65 5.56 2.60 -0.03
N TRP A 66 6.74 2.37 -0.62
CA TRP A 66 7.42 1.08 -0.58
C TRP A 66 7.82 0.67 0.84
N GLY A 67 8.24 1.63 1.67
CA GLY A 67 8.51 1.42 3.09
C GLY A 67 7.25 0.97 3.87
N TYR A 68 6.11 1.63 3.65
CA TYR A 68 4.82 1.20 4.20
C TYR A 68 4.44 -0.20 3.70
N GLY A 69 4.69 -0.49 2.42
CA GLY A 69 4.55 -1.81 1.82
C GLY A 69 5.34 -2.87 2.58
N ALA A 70 6.62 -2.61 2.86
CA ALA A 70 7.48 -3.50 3.65
C ALA A 70 6.92 -3.76 5.05
N GLY A 71 6.47 -2.69 5.74
CA GLY A 71 5.80 -2.78 7.04
C GLY A 71 4.53 -3.63 7.00
N GLY A 72 3.69 -3.45 5.98
CA GLY A 72 2.49 -4.27 5.76
C GLY A 72 2.83 -5.75 5.54
N GLY A 73 3.90 -6.07 4.82
CA GLY A 73 4.38 -7.44 4.63
C GLY A 73 4.82 -8.10 5.94
N LEU A 74 5.51 -7.36 6.80
CA LEU A 74 5.87 -7.80 8.15
C LEU A 74 4.62 -8.05 9.01
N ALA A 75 3.66 -7.11 9.02
CA ALA A 75 2.40 -7.24 9.75
C ALA A 75 1.60 -8.47 9.29
N TYR A 76 1.51 -8.71 7.97
CA TYR A 76 0.88 -9.91 7.43
C TYR A 76 1.57 -11.19 7.90
N ARG A 77 2.91 -11.21 7.97
CA ARG A 77 3.68 -12.35 8.49
C ARG A 77 3.39 -12.62 9.96
N MET A 78 3.04 -11.61 10.76
CA MET A 78 2.71 -11.77 12.17
C MET A 78 1.33 -12.39 12.41
N LEU A 79 0.43 -12.42 11.41
CA LEU A 79 -0.88 -13.08 11.54
C LEU A 79 -0.76 -14.56 11.90
N PRO A 80 -1.73 -15.18 12.57
CA PRO A 80 -1.67 -16.61 12.87
C PRO A 80 -1.56 -17.48 11.61
N ALA A 81 -0.84 -18.61 11.70
CA ALA A 81 -0.56 -19.46 10.54
C ALA A 81 -1.83 -20.02 9.88
N PHE A 82 -2.88 -20.28 10.66
CA PHE A 82 -4.18 -20.76 10.16
C PHE A 82 -4.93 -19.69 9.36
N VAL A 83 -4.74 -18.41 9.67
CA VAL A 83 -5.29 -17.29 8.89
C VAL A 83 -4.58 -17.21 7.54
N ARG A 84 -3.24 -17.12 7.57
CA ARG A 84 -2.39 -17.00 6.37
C ARG A 84 -2.42 -18.22 5.42
N ARG A 85 -3.10 -19.31 5.81
CA ARG A 85 -3.26 -20.53 4.99
C ARG A 85 -4.49 -20.46 4.09
N ARG A 86 -5.41 -19.53 4.33
CA ARG A 86 -6.60 -19.33 3.50
C ARG A 86 -6.21 -18.56 2.25
N ALA A 87 -6.66 -18.99 1.07
CA ALA A 87 -6.33 -18.33 -0.20
C ALA A 87 -6.72 -16.84 -0.19
N ALA A 88 -7.86 -16.50 0.38
CA ALA A 88 -8.35 -15.12 0.47
C ALA A 88 -7.65 -14.26 1.55
N SER A 89 -6.76 -14.82 2.39
CA SER A 89 -6.19 -14.07 3.53
C SER A 89 -5.33 -12.89 3.10
N GLY A 90 -4.60 -13.02 2.01
CA GLY A 90 -3.81 -11.94 1.41
C GLY A 90 -4.72 -10.80 0.91
N PRO A 91 -5.61 -11.04 -0.06
CA PRO A 91 -6.53 -10.02 -0.56
C PRO A 91 -7.36 -9.33 0.54
N LEU A 92 -7.89 -10.08 1.52
CA LEU A 92 -8.64 -9.51 2.64
C LEU A 92 -7.76 -8.63 3.53
N PHE A 93 -6.49 -9.00 3.73
CA PHE A 93 -5.53 -8.16 4.46
C PHE A 93 -5.23 -6.86 3.71
N GLY A 94 -5.05 -6.92 2.40
CA GLY A 94 -4.90 -5.73 1.55
C GLY A 94 -6.10 -4.79 1.66
N LEU A 95 -7.32 -5.34 1.56
CA LEU A 95 -8.56 -4.58 1.76
C LEU A 95 -8.64 -3.96 3.16
N ALA A 96 -8.21 -4.69 4.20
CA ALA A 96 -8.17 -4.17 5.56
C ALA A 96 -7.17 -3.02 5.72
N LEU A 97 -6.02 -3.04 5.03
CA LEU A 97 -5.09 -1.90 5.00
C LEU A 97 -5.71 -0.68 4.31
N TRP A 98 -6.37 -0.88 3.17
CA TRP A 98 -7.10 0.20 2.48
C TRP A 98 -8.18 0.80 3.38
N ALA A 99 -9.01 -0.05 4.01
CA ALA A 99 -10.07 0.39 4.90
C ALA A 99 -9.49 1.10 6.13
N GLY A 100 -8.42 0.59 6.73
CA GLY A 100 -7.72 1.22 7.85
C GLY A 100 -7.17 2.61 7.48
N PHE A 101 -6.61 2.76 6.27
CA PHE A 101 -6.20 4.07 5.79
C PHE A 101 -7.40 5.01 5.69
N ARG A 102 -8.47 4.60 5.01
CA ARG A 102 -9.65 5.45 4.77
C ARG A 102 -10.42 5.81 6.04
N LEU A 103 -10.54 4.88 6.99
CA LEU A 103 -11.39 5.03 8.18
C LEU A 103 -10.62 5.57 9.40
N VAL A 104 -9.30 5.38 9.45
CA VAL A 104 -8.49 5.77 10.62
C VAL A 104 -7.49 6.85 10.24
N ILE A 105 -6.62 6.58 9.27
CA ILE A 105 -5.49 7.47 8.96
C ILE A 105 -5.97 8.76 8.27
N ALA A 106 -6.81 8.66 7.25
CA ALA A 106 -7.30 9.81 6.50
C ALA A 106 -8.09 10.81 7.38
N PRO A 107 -9.01 10.37 8.26
CA PRO A 107 -9.67 11.28 9.20
C PRO A 107 -8.71 11.85 10.23
N ALA A 108 -7.80 11.04 10.80
CA ALA A 108 -6.83 11.49 11.79
C ALA A 108 -5.86 12.55 11.24
N LEU A 109 -5.51 12.46 9.96
CA LEU A 109 -4.66 13.42 9.26
C LEU A 109 -5.45 14.56 8.58
N GLY A 110 -6.78 14.57 8.70
CA GLY A 110 -7.61 15.62 8.12
C GLY A 110 -7.61 15.66 6.59
N LEU A 111 -7.38 14.53 5.91
CA LEU A 111 -7.32 14.45 4.45
C LEU A 111 -8.71 14.75 3.86
N ARG A 112 -8.90 15.94 3.28
CA ARG A 112 -10.19 16.39 2.72
C ARG A 112 -10.41 15.79 1.35
N SER A 113 -9.36 15.74 0.52
CA SER A 113 -9.43 15.18 -0.83
C SER A 113 -9.76 13.69 -0.85
N GLU A 114 -9.51 12.96 0.25
CA GLU A 114 -9.92 11.55 0.36
C GLU A 114 -11.45 11.39 0.53
N ARG A 115 -12.14 12.37 1.13
CA ARG A 115 -13.60 12.33 1.29
C ARG A 115 -14.36 12.63 0.00
N GLU A 116 -13.78 13.47 -0.84
CA GLU A 116 -14.36 13.91 -2.12
C GLU A 116 -13.94 13.00 -3.29
N ARG A 117 -13.22 11.91 -3.00
CA ARG A 117 -12.69 10.99 -4.00
C ARG A 117 -13.80 10.34 -4.83
N SER A 118 -13.60 10.28 -6.15
CA SER A 118 -14.52 9.65 -7.09
C SER A 118 -14.68 8.14 -6.82
N THR A 119 -15.79 7.56 -7.29
CA THR A 119 -16.02 6.11 -7.23
C THR A 119 -14.99 5.34 -8.06
N GLY A 120 -14.55 5.89 -9.21
CA GLY A 120 -13.53 5.29 -10.07
C GLY A 120 -12.17 5.22 -9.37
N ASP A 121 -11.75 6.32 -8.77
CA ASP A 121 -10.51 6.40 -7.98
C ASP A 121 -10.57 5.41 -6.80
N THR A 122 -11.72 5.32 -6.13
CA THR A 122 -11.92 4.38 -5.01
C THR A 122 -11.79 2.93 -5.48
N ALA A 123 -12.41 2.56 -6.61
CA ALA A 123 -12.34 1.22 -7.15
C ALA A 123 -10.91 0.83 -7.55
N ALA A 124 -10.17 1.74 -8.21
CA ALA A 124 -8.77 1.54 -8.56
C ALA A 124 -7.90 1.30 -7.32
N LEU A 125 -8.08 2.11 -6.26
CA LEU A 125 -7.35 1.92 -5.00
C LEU A 125 -7.68 0.60 -4.30
N ILE A 126 -8.94 0.16 -4.32
CA ILE A 126 -9.33 -1.15 -3.78
C ILE A 126 -8.63 -2.26 -4.57
N LEU A 127 -8.66 -2.20 -5.91
CA LEU A 127 -8.01 -3.17 -6.78
C LEU A 127 -6.50 -3.25 -6.52
N ASP A 128 -5.83 -2.11 -6.37
CA ASP A 128 -4.40 -2.06 -6.02
C ASP A 128 -4.11 -2.76 -4.69
N HIS A 129 -4.96 -2.56 -3.69
CA HIS A 129 -4.78 -3.20 -2.38
C HIS A 129 -5.12 -4.69 -2.39
N LEU A 130 -6.09 -5.11 -3.21
CA LEU A 130 -6.35 -6.53 -3.45
C LEU A 130 -5.15 -7.20 -4.13
N LEU A 131 -4.53 -6.54 -5.12
CA LEU A 131 -3.31 -7.00 -5.77
C LEU A 131 -2.15 -7.10 -4.77
N TYR A 132 -1.95 -6.07 -3.95
CA TYR A 132 -0.95 -6.10 -2.87
C TYR A 132 -1.15 -7.32 -1.97
N GLY A 133 -2.38 -7.54 -1.52
CA GLY A 133 -2.76 -8.69 -0.71
C GLY A 133 -2.50 -10.02 -1.42
N LEU A 134 -2.83 -10.11 -2.71
CA LEU A 134 -2.56 -11.29 -3.54
C LEU A 134 -1.07 -11.61 -3.59
N VAL A 135 -0.22 -10.62 -3.85
CA VAL A 135 1.25 -10.80 -3.89
C VAL A 135 1.80 -11.28 -2.54
N LEU A 136 1.25 -10.80 -1.42
CA LEU A 136 1.61 -11.30 -0.09
C LEU A 136 1.18 -12.75 0.14
N GLY A 137 0.03 -13.16 -0.39
CA GLY A 137 -0.58 -14.48 -0.22
C GLY A 137 0.00 -15.58 -1.12
N GLU A 138 0.13 -15.31 -2.42
CA GLU A 138 0.38 -16.32 -3.46
C GLU A 138 1.83 -16.82 -3.51
N ILE A 139 2.82 -15.99 -3.21
CA ILE A 139 4.22 -16.43 -3.29
C ILE A 139 4.57 -17.36 -2.09
N ARG A 140 3.61 -17.81 -1.27
CA ARG A 140 3.85 -18.78 -0.19
C ARG A 140 3.82 -20.25 -0.66
N ALA A 141 3.83 -20.54 -1.96
CA ALA A 141 4.15 -21.88 -2.45
C ALA A 141 5.55 -22.26 -1.94
N ARG A 142 5.60 -22.90 -0.76
CA ARG A 142 6.83 -23.37 -0.13
C ARG A 142 7.45 -24.44 -1.04
N PRO A 143 8.78 -24.51 -1.15
CA PRO A 143 9.44 -25.76 -1.49
C PRO A 143 8.92 -26.84 -0.55
N ARG A 144 8.36 -27.90 -1.10
CA ARG A 144 8.10 -29.12 -0.34
C ARG A 144 9.46 -29.77 -0.13
N THR A 145 9.96 -29.71 1.09
CA THR A 145 11.01 -30.62 1.59
C THR A 145 10.39 -31.46 2.68
#